data_AF-A0A4W3GQG7-F1
#
_entry.id   AF-A0A4W3GQG7-F1
#
_cell.length_a   1.000
_cell.length_b   1.000
_cell.length_c   1.000
_cell.angle_alpha   90.00
_cell.angle_beta   90.00
_cell.angle_gamma   90.00
#
_symmetry.space_group_name_H-M   'P 1'
#
loop_
_entity.id
_entity.type
_entity.pdbx_description
1 polymer ?
#
loop_
_entity_poly.entity_id
_entity_poly.type
_entity_poly.pdbx_seq_one_letter_code
_entity_poly.pdbx_strand_id
1 'polypeptide(L)'
;LSSLRARPRVCVCCVSLSLCVCVSHTPPLALPQNPTVGLNTIATAFNILEKYGRNLLNAVKPKFWRSVKFNNPVFKSTIHRIQGARHVLSLYGYTHTSQDGLSFPDEVKDVDRHQVASVLFEVSTFRMELGLLVKVRGGEREGGREGGRDRDRERGRGSVCERETETQREGRECV
;
A
#
# COMPACT_ATOMS: atom_id res chain seq x y z
N LEU A 1 7.95 10.19 37.03
CA LEU A 1 7.51 10.70 35.71
C LEU A 1 8.49 10.09 34.70
N SER A 2 8.23 9.00 33.98
CA SER A 2 7.17 8.85 32.98
C SER A 2 6.97 7.36 32.69
N SER A 3 5.73 6.89 32.81
CA SER A 3 5.30 5.53 32.47
C SER A 3 5.39 5.33 30.95
N LEU A 4 6.32 4.50 30.47
CA LEU A 4 6.30 3.97 29.10
C LEU A 4 5.12 2.98 28.98
N ARG A 5 3.90 3.49 28.75
CA ARG A 5 2.82 2.63 28.26
C ARG A 5 3.17 2.16 26.85
N ALA A 6 3.45 0.87 26.72
CA ALA A 6 3.56 0.20 25.44
C ALA A 6 2.29 0.48 24.62
N ARG A 7 2.46 1.18 23.50
CA ARG A 7 1.35 1.48 22.58
C ARG A 7 1.01 0.21 21.80
N PRO A 8 -0.27 -0.17 21.65
CA PRO A 8 -0.63 -1.29 20.79
C PRO A 8 -0.17 -0.97 19.36
N ARG A 9 0.72 -1.81 18.82
CA ARG A 9 1.26 -1.74 17.46
C ARG A 9 0.82 -2.98 16.71
N VAL A 10 0.22 -2.80 15.55
CA VAL A 10 0.07 -3.90 14.60
C VAL A 10 1.34 -3.91 13.78
N CYS A 11 2.19 -4.92 14.00
CA CYS A 11 3.41 -5.13 13.24
C CYS A 11 3.25 -6.36 12.36
N VAL A 12 3.69 -6.24 11.10
CA VAL A 12 3.78 -7.35 10.17
C VAL A 12 5.21 -7.33 9.62
N CYS A 13 5.92 -8.43 9.77
CA CYS A 13 7.26 -8.54 9.22
C CYS A 13 7.22 -9.38 7.92
N CYS A 14 7.82 -8.85 6.86
CA CYS A 14 8.15 -9.59 5.66
C CYS A 14 9.54 -10.23 5.87
N VAL A 15 9.56 -11.56 5.99
CA VAL A 15 10.78 -12.32 6.35
C VAL A 15 11.87 -12.26 5.28
N SER A 16 11.51 -11.99 4.02
CA SER A 16 12.44 -11.96 2.88
C SER A 16 13.30 -10.70 2.83
N LEU A 17 12.74 -9.53 3.17
CA LEU A 17 13.45 -8.24 3.15
C LEU A 17 13.96 -7.78 4.53
N SER A 18 13.79 -8.59 5.59
CA SER A 18 13.93 -8.13 6.98
C SER A 18 13.10 -6.87 7.28
N LEU A 19 12.03 -6.64 6.51
CA LEU A 19 11.16 -5.49 6.64
C LEU A 19 10.17 -5.76 7.76
N CYS A 20 10.26 -5.05 8.88
CA CYS A 20 9.17 -5.02 9.84
C CYS A 20 8.43 -3.68 9.78
N VAL A 21 7.15 -3.75 9.37
CA VAL A 21 6.28 -2.59 9.21
C VAL A 21 5.27 -2.58 10.34
N CYS A 22 5.17 -1.44 11.04
CA CYS A 22 4.26 -1.28 12.15
C CYS A 22 3.33 -0.08 11.95
N VAL A 23 2.04 -0.24 12.22
CA VAL A 23 1.11 0.89 12.35
C VAL A 23 1.10 1.30 13.83
N SER A 24 1.60 2.50 14.13
CA SER A 24 1.47 3.08 15.47
C SER A 24 0.11 3.76 15.57
N HIS A 25 -0.79 3.22 16.40
CA HIS A 25 -2.07 3.87 16.68
C HIS A 25 -1.90 4.91 17.78
N THR A 26 -2.34 6.15 17.56
CA THR A 26 -2.72 7.08 18.64
C THR A 26 -4.19 6.83 18.93
N PRO A 27 -4.57 6.21 20.05
CA PRO A 27 -5.98 5.98 20.33
C PRO A 27 -6.67 7.30 20.70
N PRO A 28 -7.75 7.73 20.02
CA PRO A 28 -8.83 8.40 20.72
C PRO A 28 -9.49 7.34 21.61
N LEU A 29 -9.87 7.77 22.81
CA LEU A 29 -10.38 6.95 23.90
C LEU A 29 -11.49 5.98 23.43
N ALA A 30 -11.35 4.71 23.85
CA ALA A 30 -12.41 3.69 23.94
C ALA A 30 -13.19 3.33 22.66
N LEU A 31 -12.62 2.51 21.77
CA LEU A 31 -13.39 1.63 20.87
C LEU A 31 -12.70 0.25 20.72
N PRO A 32 -13.46 -0.85 20.54
CA PRO A 32 -12.88 -2.17 20.31
C PRO A 32 -12.01 -2.14 19.06
N GLN A 33 -10.73 -2.49 19.23
CA GLN A 33 -9.73 -2.43 18.18
C GLN A 33 -10.09 -3.44 17.09
N ASN A 34 -10.43 -2.96 15.90
CA ASN A 34 -10.62 -3.84 14.77
C ASN A 34 -9.26 -4.02 14.06
N PRO A 35 -8.58 -5.17 14.22
CA PRO A 35 -7.27 -5.40 13.62
C PRO A 35 -7.30 -5.33 12.09
N THR A 36 -8.48 -5.48 11.47
CA THR A 36 -8.66 -5.29 10.03
C THR A 36 -8.41 -3.86 9.59
N VAL A 37 -8.65 -2.84 10.42
CA VAL A 37 -8.38 -1.42 10.07
C VAL A 37 -6.87 -1.17 9.97
N GLY A 38 -6.08 -1.81 10.83
CA GLY A 38 -4.62 -1.78 10.76
C GLY A 38 -4.10 -2.44 9.49
N LEU A 39 -4.58 -3.66 9.19
CA LEU A 39 -4.17 -4.39 7.98
C LEU A 39 -4.57 -3.67 6.69
N ASN A 40 -5.78 -3.10 6.60
CA ASN A 40 -6.20 -2.29 5.45
C ASN A 40 -5.32 -1.04 5.27
N THR A 41 -4.88 -0.42 6.37
CA THR A 41 -3.95 0.72 6.32
C THR A 41 -2.60 0.30 5.75
N ILE A 42 -2.06 -0.84 6.18
CA ILE A 42 -0.81 -1.39 5.63
C ILE A 42 -0.97 -1.73 4.15
N ALA A 43 -2.03 -2.46 3.77
CA ALA A 43 -2.30 -2.84 2.38
C ALA A 43 -2.42 -1.61 1.46
N THR A 44 -3.10 -0.55 1.92
CA THR A 44 -3.21 0.72 1.19
C THR A 44 -1.84 1.38 1.01
N ALA A 45 -0.99 1.41 2.04
CA ALA A 45 0.35 1.98 1.94
C ALA A 45 1.24 1.18 0.98
N PHE A 46 1.18 -0.15 1.03
CA PHE A 46 1.91 -1.03 0.10
C PHE A 46 1.43 -0.90 -1.35
N ASN A 47 0.15 -0.61 -1.58
CA ASN A 47 -0.34 -0.29 -2.92
C ASN A 47 0.32 0.97 -3.51
N ILE A 48 0.54 2.00 -2.68
CA ILE A 48 1.26 3.21 -3.11
C ILE A 48 2.76 2.92 -3.29
N LEU A 49 3.38 2.14 -2.41
CA LEU A 49 4.79 1.74 -2.56
C LEU A 49 5.02 0.90 -3.82
N GLU A 50 4.07 0.04 -4.19
CA GLU A 50 4.09 -0.70 -5.45
C GLU A 50 4.03 0.25 -6.65
N LYS A 51 3.20 1.30 -6.58
CA LYS A 51 3.13 2.34 -7.63
C LYS A 51 4.47 3.05 -7.79
N TYR A 52 5.17 3.38 -6.71
CA TYR A 52 6.51 3.97 -6.79
C TYR A 52 7.49 3.02 -7.50
N GLY A 53 7.54 1.75 -7.14
CA GLY A 53 8.41 0.77 -7.80
C GLY A 53 8.09 0.60 -9.29
N ARG A 54 6.81 0.49 -9.66
CA ARG A 54 6.36 0.42 -11.07
C ARG A 54 6.76 1.67 -11.87
N ASN A 55 6.58 2.86 -11.29
CA ASN A 55 6.96 4.12 -11.93
C ASN A 55 8.46 4.17 -12.28
N LEU A 56 9.32 3.58 -11.43
CA LEU A 56 10.76 3.52 -11.67
C LEU A 56 11.13 2.55 -12.79
N LEU A 57 10.37 1.46 -12.97
CA LEU A 57 10.62 0.48 -14.05
C LEU A 57 10.02 0.88 -15.40
N ASN A 58 9.04 1.79 -15.42
CA ASN A 58 8.42 2.30 -16.64
C ASN A 58 9.47 2.90 -17.60
N ALA A 59 9.27 2.68 -18.90
CA ALA A 59 10.12 3.24 -19.94
C ALA A 59 10.08 4.78 -19.95
N VAL A 60 8.88 5.35 -19.72
CA VAL A 60 8.68 6.79 -19.55
C VAL A 60 8.39 7.06 -18.08
N LYS A 61 9.38 7.62 -17.36
CA LYS A 61 9.26 7.94 -15.94
C LYS A 61 8.53 9.28 -15.73
N PRO A 62 7.75 9.44 -14.65
CA PRO A 62 7.17 10.74 -14.29
C PRO A 62 8.23 11.83 -14.10
N LYS A 63 7.89 13.10 -14.36
CA LYS A 63 8.83 14.23 -14.33
C LYS A 63 9.63 14.36 -13.03
N PHE A 64 9.03 14.03 -11.89
CA PHE A 64 9.63 14.17 -10.56
C PHE A 64 10.01 12.84 -9.91
N TRP A 65 10.24 11.78 -10.70
CA TRP A 65 10.53 10.42 -10.19
C TRP A 65 11.70 10.35 -9.20
N ARG A 66 12.65 11.30 -9.28
CA ARG A 66 13.86 11.33 -8.45
C ARG A 66 13.61 11.72 -6.99
N SER A 67 12.44 12.26 -6.66
CA SER A 67 12.17 12.77 -5.31
C SER A 67 10.77 12.39 -4.84
N VAL A 68 10.65 12.06 -3.56
CA VAL A 68 9.39 11.82 -2.86
C VAL A 68 9.27 12.84 -1.74
N LYS A 69 8.28 13.72 -1.82
CA LYS A 69 8.08 14.77 -0.82
C LYS A 69 7.13 14.31 0.29
N PHE A 70 7.53 14.51 1.54
CA PHE A 70 6.72 14.17 2.71
C PHE A 70 5.51 15.09 2.89
N ASN A 71 5.50 16.27 2.26
CA ASN A 71 4.34 17.16 2.26
C ASN A 71 3.23 16.73 1.29
N ASN A 72 3.50 15.78 0.39
CA ASN A 72 2.51 15.27 -0.56
C ASN A 72 1.30 14.69 0.22
N PRO A 73 0.05 15.11 -0.11
CA PRO A 73 -1.15 14.60 0.57
C PRO A 73 -1.31 13.08 0.51
N VAL A 74 -0.95 12.46 -0.61
CA VAL A 74 -0.95 10.99 -0.78
C VAL A 74 0.05 10.38 0.19
N PHE A 75 1.28 10.90 0.25
CA PHE A 75 2.31 10.41 1.16
C PHE A 75 1.86 10.51 2.62
N LYS A 76 1.34 11.68 3.04
CA LYS A 76 0.88 11.92 4.42
C LYS A 76 -0.27 11.00 4.82
N SER A 77 -1.26 10.83 3.95
CA SER A 77 -2.46 10.05 4.24
C SER A 77 -2.25 8.54 4.15
N THR A 78 -1.18 8.06 3.51
CA THR A 78 -0.94 6.63 3.29
C THR A 78 0.39 6.17 3.87
N ILE A 79 1.50 6.49 3.20
CA ILE A 79 2.85 6.02 3.53
C ILE A 79 3.28 6.43 4.93
N HIS A 80 3.01 7.68 5.33
CA HIS A 80 3.40 8.18 6.65
C HIS A 80 2.69 7.48 7.82
N ARG A 81 1.56 6.81 7.56
CA ARG A 81 0.81 6.08 8.59
C ARG A 81 1.48 4.78 9.01
N ILE A 82 2.48 4.31 8.26
CA ILE A 82 3.19 3.07 8.53
C ILE A 82 4.67 3.33 8.83
N GLN A 83 5.16 2.77 9.94
CA GLN A 83 6.57 2.77 10.29
C GLN A 83 7.31 1.79 9.36
N GLY A 84 8.47 2.19 8.85
CA GLY A 84 9.29 1.37 7.94
C GLY A 84 9.10 1.68 6.46
N ALA A 85 8.07 2.42 6.04
CA ALA A 85 7.89 2.69 4.60
C ALA A 85 8.96 3.60 3.99
N ARG A 86 9.56 4.50 4.77
CA ARG A 86 10.74 5.25 4.32
C ARG A 86 11.91 4.34 4.00
N HIS A 87 12.06 3.23 4.74
CA HIS A 87 13.08 2.23 4.46
C HIS A 87 12.80 1.50 3.14
N VAL A 88 11.54 1.14 2.86
CA VAL A 88 11.15 0.58 1.55
C VAL A 88 11.51 1.53 0.41
N LEU A 89 11.26 2.84 0.56
CA LEU A 89 11.67 3.83 -0.44
C LEU A 89 13.20 3.90 -0.58
N SER A 90 13.95 3.83 0.52
CA SER A 90 15.42 3.78 0.43
C SER A 90 15.93 2.53 -0.30
N LEU A 91 15.24 1.39 -0.17
CA LEU A 91 15.57 0.15 -0.88
C LEU A 91 15.32 0.27 -2.40
N TYR A 92 14.37 1.10 -2.83
CA TYR A 92 14.22 1.46 -4.25
C TYR A 92 15.32 2.40 -4.77
N GLY A 93 16.15 2.98 -3.89
CA GLY A 93 17.24 3.89 -4.25
C GLY A 93 17.06 5.35 -3.79
N TYR A 94 15.95 5.68 -3.11
CA TYR A 94 15.76 7.01 -2.51
C TYR A 94 16.57 7.16 -1.21
N THR A 95 17.89 7.24 -1.32
CA THR A 95 18.82 7.20 -0.17
C THR A 95 19.18 8.57 0.40
N HIS A 96 19.09 9.64 -0.39
CA HIS A 96 19.36 10.99 0.10
C HIS A 96 18.16 11.48 0.93
N THR A 97 18.36 11.64 2.23
CA THR A 97 17.31 12.08 3.16
C THR A 97 17.37 13.59 3.37
N SER A 98 16.22 14.25 3.26
CA SER A 98 16.06 15.67 3.58
C SER A 98 14.88 15.86 4.54
N GLN A 99 14.76 17.05 5.12
CA GLN A 99 13.64 17.36 6.02
C GLN A 99 12.28 17.24 5.31
N ASP A 100 12.24 17.58 4.02
CA ASP A 100 11.03 17.61 3.20
C ASP A 100 10.75 16.32 2.42
N GLY A 101 11.63 15.32 2.47
CA GLY A 101 11.47 14.13 1.64
C GLY A 101 12.67 13.19 1.54
N LEU A 102 12.59 12.30 0.57
CA LEU A 102 13.69 11.45 0.13
C LEU A 102 13.96 11.69 -1.36
N SER A 103 15.20 11.55 -1.79
CA SER A 103 15.57 11.62 -3.21
C SER A 103 16.66 10.63 -3.57
N PHE A 104 16.78 10.38 -4.87
CA PHE A 104 17.97 9.74 -5.43
C PHE A 104 19.19 10.66 -5.27
N PRO A 105 20.40 10.12 -5.03
CA PRO A 105 21.64 10.88 -5.11
C PRO A 105 21.85 11.48 -6.50
N ASP A 106 22.54 12.62 -6.59
CA ASP A 106 22.72 13.37 -7.84
C ASP A 106 23.58 12.61 -8.86
N GLU A 107 24.45 11.73 -8.38
CA GLU A 107 25.35 10.90 -9.19
C GLU A 107 24.58 9.80 -9.95
N VAL A 108 23.42 9.39 -9.43
CA VAL A 108 22.61 8.32 -10.02
C VAL A 108 21.83 8.88 -11.21
N LYS A 109 22.24 8.54 -12.44
CA LYS A 109 21.57 9.00 -13.67
C LYS A 109 20.33 8.18 -14.04
N ASP A 110 20.34 6.89 -13.73
CA ASP A 110 19.21 5.98 -13.94
C ASP A 110 19.10 4.98 -12.80
N VAL A 111 17.95 4.33 -12.68
CA VAL A 111 17.65 3.37 -11.62
C VAL A 111 18.34 2.02 -11.88
N ASP A 112 18.78 1.36 -10.82
CA ASP A 112 19.09 -0.06 -10.89
C ASP A 112 17.78 -0.84 -11.06
N ARG A 113 17.51 -1.24 -12.31
CA ARG A 113 16.27 -1.94 -12.67
C ARG A 113 16.16 -3.30 -11.99
N HIS A 114 17.27 -4.00 -11.74
CA HIS A 114 17.24 -5.33 -11.12
C HIS A 114 16.91 -5.20 -9.63
N GLN A 115 17.55 -4.27 -8.94
CA GLN A 115 17.24 -3.96 -7.55
C GLN A 115 15.78 -3.51 -7.39
N VAL A 116 15.33 -2.56 -8.21
CA VAL A 116 13.94 -2.07 -8.14
C VAL A 116 12.94 -3.20 -8.42
N ALA A 117 13.21 -4.08 -9.40
CA ALA A 117 12.35 -5.22 -9.68
C ALA A 117 12.28 -6.22 -8.53
N SER A 118 13.42 -6.52 -7.89
CA SER A 118 13.48 -7.39 -6.71
C SER A 118 12.67 -6.83 -5.54
N VAL A 119 12.86 -5.54 -5.20
CA VAL A 119 12.09 -4.90 -4.12
C VAL A 119 10.60 -4.82 -4.48
N LEU A 120 10.26 -4.50 -5.72
CA LEU A 120 8.88 -4.43 -6.19
C LEU A 120 8.18 -5.79 -6.11
N PHE A 121 8.89 -6.86 -6.48
CA PHE A 121 8.36 -8.22 -6.37
C PHE A 121 7.96 -8.54 -4.93
N GLU A 122 8.81 -8.24 -3.96
CA GLU A 122 8.51 -8.49 -2.56
C GLU A 122 7.38 -7.61 -2.02
N VAL A 123 7.38 -6.31 -2.37
CA VAL A 123 6.28 -5.38 -2.03
C VAL A 123 4.94 -5.89 -2.57
N SER A 124 4.94 -6.41 -3.80
CA SER A 124 3.74 -6.94 -4.46
C SER A 124 3.27 -8.24 -3.81
N THR A 125 4.19 -9.17 -3.53
CA THR A 125 3.91 -10.44 -2.83
C THR A 125 3.35 -10.18 -1.45
N PHE A 126 3.96 -9.29 -0.67
CA PHE A 126 3.48 -8.94 0.66
C PHE A 126 2.09 -8.30 0.62
N ARG A 127 1.80 -7.44 -0.36
CA ARG A 127 0.45 -6.87 -0.53
C ARG A 127 -0.58 -7.96 -0.85
N MET A 128 -0.22 -8.96 -1.66
CA MET A 128 -1.09 -10.09 -1.97
C MET A 128 -1.40 -10.91 -0.70
N GLU A 129 -0.38 -11.25 0.08
CA GLU A 129 -0.52 -11.94 1.38
C GLU A 129 -1.42 -11.16 2.35
N LEU A 130 -1.22 -9.83 2.46
CA LEU A 130 -2.09 -8.96 3.25
C LEU A 130 -3.54 -8.99 2.75
N GLY A 131 -3.75 -9.02 1.43
CA GLY A 131 -5.08 -9.14 0.83
C GLY A 131 -5.80 -10.42 1.27
N LEU A 132 -5.08 -11.55 1.33
CA LEU A 132 -5.60 -12.82 1.84
C LEU A 132 -5.96 -12.70 3.33
N LEU A 133 -5.09 -12.11 4.15
CA LEU A 133 -5.33 -11.93 5.59
C LEU A 133 -6.53 -11.00 5.89
N VAL A 134 -6.70 -9.94 5.11
CA VAL A 134 -7.87 -9.05 5.24
C VAL A 134 -9.15 -9.77 4.86
N LYS A 135 -9.13 -10.58 3.79
CA LYS A 135 -10.31 -11.33 3.30
C LYS A 135 -10.73 -12.44 4.27
N VAL A 136 -9.78 -13.22 4.79
CA VAL A 136 -10.04 -14.28 5.78
C VAL A 136 -10.76 -13.71 7.00
N ARG A 137 -10.29 -12.57 7.52
CA ARG A 137 -10.91 -11.90 8.67
C ARG A 137 -12.24 -11.20 8.38
N GLY A 138 -12.54 -10.94 7.11
CA GLY A 138 -13.83 -10.41 6.67
C GLY A 138 -14.90 -11.49 6.47
N GLY A 139 -14.49 -12.72 6.17
CA GLY A 139 -15.37 -13.85 5.86
C GLY A 139 -16.03 -14.54 7.05
N GLU A 140 -15.57 -14.29 8.28
CA GLU A 140 -16.15 -14.92 9.49
C GLU A 140 -17.46 -14.26 9.96
N ARG A 141 -18.00 -13.27 9.23
CA ARG A 141 -19.24 -12.56 9.61
C ARG A 141 -20.49 -12.96 8.83
N GLU A 142 -20.39 -13.80 7.80
CA GLU A 142 -21.54 -14.25 6.98
C GLU A 142 -21.82 -15.75 7.13
N GLY A 143 -21.82 -16.25 8.37
CA GLY A 143 -22.23 -17.61 8.71
C GLY A 143 -23.36 -17.62 9.73
N GLY A 144 -24.51 -17.02 9.41
CA GLY A 144 -25.63 -16.98 10.34
C GLY A 144 -26.87 -16.25 9.84
N ARG A 145 -27.54 -16.82 8.83
CA ARG A 145 -29.01 -16.77 8.66
C ARG A 145 -29.41 -17.67 7.50
N GLU A 146 -29.63 -18.92 7.85
CA GLU A 146 -30.43 -19.85 7.06
C GLU A 146 -31.90 -19.41 7.15
N GLY A 147 -32.57 -19.26 6.00
CA GLY A 147 -33.93 -18.78 5.92
C GLY A 147 -34.36 -18.60 4.48
N GLY A 148 -34.69 -19.71 3.82
CA GLY A 148 -34.98 -19.77 2.40
C GLY A 148 -36.13 -18.88 1.92
N ARG A 149 -36.06 -18.56 0.62
CA ARG A 149 -37.20 -18.73 -0.28
C ARG A 149 -36.73 -18.75 -1.73
N ASP A 150 -37.00 -19.91 -2.31
CA ASP A 150 -37.09 -20.24 -3.71
C ASP A 150 -37.81 -19.17 -4.54
N ARG A 151 -37.31 -18.90 -5.76
CA ARG A 151 -38.05 -18.57 -6.99
C ARG A 151 -37.11 -18.12 -8.11
N ASP A 152 -36.91 -19.05 -9.04
CA ASP A 152 -36.91 -18.89 -10.50
C ASP A 152 -36.60 -17.50 -11.08
N ARG A 153 -35.51 -17.40 -11.85
CA ARG A 153 -35.62 -17.01 -13.27
C ARG A 153 -34.40 -17.37 -14.11
N GLU A 154 -34.71 -17.93 -15.26
CA GLU A 154 -33.86 -18.51 -16.29
C GLU A 154 -32.84 -17.55 -16.96
N ARG A 155 -31.64 -18.11 -17.21
CA ARG A 155 -30.98 -18.27 -18.51
C ARG A 155 -30.93 -17.06 -19.48
N GLY A 156 -29.71 -16.58 -19.72
CA GLY A 156 -29.34 -15.80 -20.91
C GLY A 156 -27.82 -15.71 -21.09
N ARG A 157 -27.28 -16.37 -22.12
CA ARG A 157 -25.87 -16.26 -22.57
C ARG A 157 -25.68 -15.02 -23.45
N GLY A 158 -24.46 -14.46 -23.43
CA GLY A 158 -23.91 -13.48 -24.40
C GLY A 158 -22.99 -12.50 -23.65
N SER A 159 -21.66 -12.57 -23.70
CA SER A 159 -20.74 -12.26 -24.82
C SER A 159 -20.78 -10.81 -25.28
N VAL A 160 -19.72 -10.06 -24.91
CA VAL A 160 -19.16 -8.83 -25.51
C VAL A 160 -19.91 -7.51 -25.31
N CYS A 161 -19.22 -6.54 -24.67
CA CYS A 161 -19.15 -5.12 -25.04
C CYS A 161 -17.70 -4.71 -24.74
N GLU A 162 -16.82 -4.60 -25.74
CA GLU A 162 -16.54 -3.41 -26.55
C GLU A 162 -15.91 -2.23 -25.78
N ARG A 163 -14.88 -1.69 -26.44
CA ARG A 163 -14.08 -0.53 -26.07
C ARG A 163 -14.96 0.68 -25.80
N GLU A 164 -14.69 1.37 -24.69
CA GLU A 164 -14.87 2.82 -24.62
C GLU A 164 -13.49 3.46 -24.56
N THR A 165 -13.12 4.09 -25.67
CA THR A 165 -12.14 5.16 -25.72
C THR A 165 -12.75 6.42 -25.11
N GLU A 166 -11.87 7.25 -24.55
CA GLU A 166 -11.99 8.72 -24.54
C GLU A 166 -12.49 9.40 -23.24
N THR A 167 -11.48 9.87 -22.50
CA THR A 167 -11.33 11.27 -22.06
C THR A 167 -11.82 11.72 -20.67
N GLN A 168 -10.87 12.38 -20.00
CA GLN A 168 -10.99 13.29 -18.86
C GLN A 168 -11.58 12.73 -17.57
N ARG A 169 -10.67 12.40 -16.63
CA ARG A 169 -10.77 13.00 -15.29
C ARG A 169 -9.40 13.34 -14.74
N GLU A 170 -9.28 14.63 -14.47
CA GLU A 170 -8.10 15.36 -14.02
C GLU A 170 -7.47 14.78 -12.75
N GLY A 171 -6.14 14.88 -12.71
CA GLY A 171 -5.47 15.40 -11.53
C GLY A 171 -5.34 14.46 -10.33
N ARG A 172 -4.77 13.26 -10.50
CA ARG A 172 -4.11 12.52 -9.40
C ARG A 172 -2.89 11.74 -9.89
N GLU A 173 -1.90 12.47 -10.40
CA GLU A 173 -0.57 11.92 -10.52
C GLU A 173 0.03 11.85 -9.10
N CYS A 174 0.40 10.64 -8.67
CA CYS A 174 1.14 10.49 -7.42
C CYS A 174 2.55 11.01 -7.68
N VAL A 175 2.75 12.27 -7.31
CA VAL A 175 4.06 12.93 -7.21
C VAL A 175 4.91 12.24 -6.15
#